data_AF-A0A485D7F6-F1
#
_entry.id   AF-A0A485D7F6-F1
#
_cell.length_a   1.000
_cell.length_b   1.000
_cell.length_c   1.000
_cell.angle_alpha   90.00
_cell.angle_beta   90.00
_cell.angle_gamma   90.00
#
_symmetry.space_group_name_H-M   'P 1'
#
loop_
_entity.id
_entity.type
_entity.pdbx_description
1 polymer ?
#
loop_
_entity_poly.entity_id
_entity_poly.type
_entity_poly.pdbx_seq_one_letter_code
_entity_poly.pdbx_strand_id
1 'polypeptide(L)' 'MTNMSPLQYQKQLRLLAARRLLLSQDADASTAAISVGYESVSQFHREYKRQFGITPIGDKALSLAAGTGRPY' A
#
# COMPACT_ATOMS: atom_id res chain seq x y z
N MET A 1 -19.08 5.99 19.96
CA MET A 1 -19.58 5.51 18.66
C MET A 1 -18.58 5.97 17.60
N THR A 2 -17.83 5.05 17.00
CA THR A 2 -16.69 5.33 16.13
C THR A 2 -17.14 5.85 14.77
N ASN A 3 -17.34 7.16 14.68
CA ASN A 3 -17.64 7.87 13.46
C ASN A 3 -16.38 7.88 12.58
N MET A 4 -16.14 6.80 11.82
CA MET A 4 -15.18 6.84 10.71
C MET A 4 -15.58 8.03 9.84
N SER A 5 -14.78 9.10 9.90
CA SER A 5 -15.06 10.28 9.09
C SER A 5 -15.01 9.86 7.62
N PRO A 6 -15.97 10.25 6.77
CA PRO A 6 -16.03 9.83 5.36
C PRO A 6 -14.71 10.10 4.60
N LEU A 7 -13.95 11.11 5.03
CA LEU A 7 -12.59 11.38 4.55
C LEU A 7 -11.58 10.25 4.81
N GLN A 8 -11.66 9.56 5.97
CA GLN A 8 -10.82 8.40 6.25
C GLN A 8 -11.19 7.22 5.37
N TYR A 9 -12.47 7.01 5.10
CA TYR A 9 -12.94 5.94 4.21
C TYR A 9 -12.45 6.16 2.78
N GLN A 10 -12.52 7.41 2.28
CA GLN A 10 -11.97 7.76 0.97
C GLN A 10 -10.46 7.53 0.88
N LYS A 11 -9.71 7.87 1.94
CA LYS A 11 -8.27 7.56 2.02
C LYS A 11 -8.01 6.06 2.01
N GLN A 12 -8.79 5.29 2.78
CA GLN A 12 -8.66 3.84 2.85
C GLN A 12 -8.92 3.18 1.49
N LEU A 13 -9.92 3.66 0.74
CA LEU A 13 -10.18 3.21 -0.63
C LEU A 13 -9.01 3.53 -1.58
N ARG A 14 -8.41 4.72 -1.49
CA ARG A 14 -7.20 5.06 -2.28
C ARG A 14 -6.04 4.13 -1.96
N LEU A 15 -5.78 3.88 -0.68
CA LEU A 15 -4.69 2.99 -0.29
C LEU A 15 -4.97 1.53 -0.70
N LEU A 16 -6.22 1.07 -0.65
CA LEU A 16 -6.62 -0.25 -1.16
C LEU A 16 -6.42 -0.37 -2.68
N ALA A 17 -6.76 0.67 -3.44
CA ALA A 17 -6.48 0.71 -4.87
C ALA A 17 -4.97 0.64 -5.15
N ALA A 18 -4.17 1.38 -4.37
CA ALA A 18 -2.71 1.34 -4.49
C ALA A 18 -2.15 -0.05 -4.15
N ARG A 19 -2.67 -0.70 -3.10
CA ARG A 19 -2.32 -2.09 -2.75
C ARG A 19 -2.65 -3.06 -3.88
N ARG A 20 -3.81 -2.89 -4.50
CA ARG A 20 -4.21 -3.73 -5.63
C ARG A 20 -3.26 -3.56 -6.82
N LEU A 21 -2.79 -2.34 -7.10
CA LEU A 21 -1.78 -2.09 -8.13
C LEU A 21 -0.43 -2.74 -7.78
N LEU A 22 0.01 -2.62 -6.53
CA LEU A 22 1.23 -3.27 -6.03
C LEU A 22 1.19 -4.79 -6.21
N LEU A 23 0.04 -5.42 -5.93
CA LEU A 23 -0.15 -6.87 -6.02
C LEU A 23 -0.46 -7.37 -7.44
N SER A 24 -1.14 -6.58 -8.28
CA SER A 24 -1.57 -7.02 -9.63
C SER A 24 -0.55 -6.78 -10.73
N GLN A 25 0.29 -5.74 -10.62
CA GLN A 25 1.18 -5.33 -11.71
C GLN A 25 2.67 -5.50 -11.40
N ASP A 26 3.02 -6.10 -10.25
CA ASP A 26 4.38 -6.02 -9.70
C ASP A 26 4.90 -4.57 -9.65
N ALA A 27 3.97 -3.61 -9.57
CA ALA A 27 4.28 -2.20 -9.63
C ALA A 27 5.02 -1.80 -8.36
N ASP A 28 5.99 -0.89 -8.48
CA ASP A 28 6.66 -0.34 -7.31
C ASP A 28 5.74 0.61 -6.56
N ALA A 29 6.01 0.79 -5.27
CA ALA A 29 5.28 1.72 -4.42
C ALA A 29 5.28 3.14 -4.99
N SER A 30 6.33 3.50 -5.74
CA SER A 30 6.43 4.75 -6.47
C SER A 30 5.35 4.88 -7.55
N THR A 31 5.22 3.86 -8.41
CA THR A 31 4.23 3.81 -9.48
C THR A 31 2.81 3.77 -8.93
N ALA A 32 2.57 2.96 -7.88
CA ALA A 32 1.27 2.89 -7.23
C ALA A 32 0.88 4.22 -6.57
N ALA A 33 1.83 4.93 -5.94
CA ALA A 33 1.59 6.24 -5.35
C ALA A 33 1.17 7.28 -6.40
N ILE A 34 1.91 7.37 -7.52
CA ILE A 34 1.59 8.29 -8.62
C ILE A 34 0.22 7.92 -9.23
N SER A 35 -0.04 6.62 -9.43
CA SER A 35 -1.28 6.14 -10.05
C SER A 35 -2.54 6.41 -9.23
N VAL A 36 -2.44 6.48 -7.89
CA VAL A 36 -3.60 6.82 -7.04
C VAL A 36 -3.69 8.31 -6.70
N GLY A 37 -2.79 9.13 -7.25
CA GLY A 37 -2.80 10.58 -7.14
C GLY A 37 -2.04 11.15 -5.94
N TYR A 38 -1.01 10.46 -5.45
CA TYR A 38 -0.07 11.07 -4.50
C TYR A 38 1.01 11.83 -5.24
N GLU A 39 1.23 13.08 -4.82
CA GLU A 39 2.31 13.94 -5.31
C GLU A 39 3.71 13.44 -4.92
N SER A 40 3.80 12.58 -3.91
CA SER A 40 5.07 12.03 -3.45
C SER A 40 4.94 10.66 -2.83
N VAL A 41 5.83 9.76 -3.26
CA VAL A 41 5.96 8.38 -2.75
C VAL A 41 6.20 8.36 -1.24
N SER A 42 7.01 9.29 -0.74
CA SER A 42 7.28 9.44 0.70
C SER A 42 6.04 9.82 1.51
N GLN A 43 5.13 10.62 0.94
CA GLN A 43 3.84 10.96 1.57
C GLN A 43 2.94 9.73 1.61
N PHE A 44 2.87 9.00 0.49
CA PHE A 44 2.14 7.73 0.41
C PHE A 44 2.64 6.71 1.41
N HIS A 45 3.96 6.52 1.55
CA HIS A 45 4.54 5.58 2.52
C HIS A 45 4.16 5.90 3.96
N ARG A 46 4.16 7.18 4.36
CA ARG A 46 3.76 7.58 5.72
C ARG A 46 2.29 7.30 5.98
N GLU A 47 1.40 7.68 5.07
CA GLU A 47 -0.04 7.42 5.23
C GLU A 47 -0.36 5.93 5.16
N TYR A 48 0.27 5.18 4.24
CA TYR A 48 0.08 3.73 4.11
C TYR A 48 0.55 3.00 5.36
N LYS A 49 1.76 3.30 5.88
CA LYS A 49 2.24 2.72 7.14
C LYS A 49 1.35 3.06 8.33
N ARG A 50 0.79 4.27 8.37
CA ARG A 50 -0.11 4.68 9.45
C ARG A 50 -1.45 3.94 9.40
N GLN A 51 -1.93 3.63 8.20
CA GLN A 51 -3.25 3.01 7.99
C GLN A 51 -3.19 1.48 8.00
N PHE A 52 -2.10 0.86 7.53
CA PHE A 52 -1.91 -0.60 7.46
C PHE A 52 -0.86 -1.15 8.41
N GLY A 53 -0.04 -0.31 9.04
CA GLY A 53 1.08 -0.73 9.91
C GLY A 53 2.32 -1.23 9.16
N ILE A 54 2.18 -1.57 7.87
CA ILE A 54 3.25 -2.08 7.00
C ILE A 54 3.53 -1.09 5.87
N THR A 55 4.78 -1.00 5.39
CA THR A 55 5.09 -0.19 4.21
C THR A 55 4.70 -0.95 2.93
N PRO A 56 4.33 -0.26 1.84
CA PRO A 56 4.02 -0.92 0.57
C PRO A 56 5.19 -1.76 0.03
N ILE A 57 6.44 -1.31 0.26
CA ILE A 57 7.65 -2.10 -0.02
C ILE A 57 7.72 -3.35 0.86
N GLY A 58 7.35 -3.25 2.15
CA GLY A 58 7.30 -4.38 3.06
C GLY A 58 6.21 -5.40 2.68
N ASP A 59 5.04 -4.95 2.23
CA ASP A 59 3.95 -5.82 1.76
C ASP A 59 4.35 -6.54 0.46
N LYS A 60 5.02 -5.83 -0.46
CA LYS A 60 5.62 -6.41 -1.67
C LYS A 60 6.76 -7.38 -1.34
N ALA A 61 7.66 -7.02 -0.44
CA ALA A 61 8.74 -7.90 0.00
C ALA A 61 8.23 -9.13 0.73
N LEU A 62 7.17 -9.01 1.53
CA LEU A 62 6.53 -10.13 2.23
C LEU A 62 5.82 -11.06 1.24
N SER A 63 5.14 -10.52 0.22
CA SER A 63 4.50 -11.33 -0.83
C SER A 63 5.53 -12.02 -1.74
N LEU A 64 6.65 -11.36 -2.06
CA LEU A 64 7.80 -11.97 -2.75
C LEU A 64 8.49 -13.04 -1.89
N ALA A 65 8.67 -12.77 -0.59
CA ALA A 65 9.26 -13.72 0.35
C ALA A 65 8.36 -14.94 0.62
N ALA A 66 7.03 -14.78 0.52
CA ALA A 66 6.08 -15.88 0.70
C ALA A 66 6.04 -16.86 -0.50
N GLY A 67 6.46 -16.43 -1.70
CA GLY A 67 6.55 -17.28 -2.89
C GLY A 67 7.92 -17.93 -3.12
N THR A 68 8.97 -17.39 -2.50
CA THR A 68 10.32 -17.95 -2.63
C THR A 68 10.53 -18.97 -1.52
N GLY A 69 10.18 -20.23 -1.81
CA GLY A 69 10.44 -21.35 -0.94
C GLY A 69 11.86 -21.29 -0.38
N ARG A 70 11.96 -21.21 0.94
CA ARG A 70 13.18 -21.60 1.64
C ARG A 70 13.19 -23.13 1.65
N PRO A 71 14.14 -23.80 0.96
CA PRO A 71 14.41 -25.19 1.25
C PRO A 71 15.17 -25.24 2.58
N TYR A 72 14.58 -25.89 3.57
CA TYR A 72 15.30 -26.64 4.61
C TYR A 72 14.51 -27.90 4.91
#